data_AF-A0A661ZQ86-F1
#
_entry.id   AF-A0A661ZQ86-F1
#
_cell.length_a   1.000
_cell.length_b   1.000
_cell.length_c   1.000
_cell.angle_alpha   90.00
_cell.angle_beta   90.00
_cell.angle_gamma   90.00
#
_symmetry.space_group_name_H-M   'P 1'
#
loop_
_entity.id
_entity.type
_entity.pdbx_description
1 polymer ?
#
loop_
_entity_poly.entity_id
_entity_poly.type
_entity_poly.pdbx_seq_one_letter_code
_entity_poly.pdbx_strand_id
1 'polypeptide(L)' 'KDLFLHKENIKYLAGVNASAKNMGEISEQKFLNKDFEDVALFEPFYLKDFIAGKPKVKGLY' A
#
# COMPACT_ATOMS: atom_id res chain seq x y z
N LYS A 1 -7.48 6.01 17.89
CA LYS A 1 -8.69 6.06 17.04
C LYS A 1 -9.27 7.47 17.03
N ASP A 2 -9.35 8.12 18.19
CA ASP A 2 -9.96 9.45 18.35
C ASP A 2 -9.25 10.56 17.56
N LEU A 3 -7.94 10.42 17.35
CA LEU A 3 -7.12 11.34 16.54
C LEU A 3 -7.61 11.53 15.08
N PHE A 4 -8.35 10.56 14.55
CA PHE A 4 -8.80 10.56 13.15
C PHE A 4 -10.30 10.87 12.98
N LEU A 5 -11.06 10.96 14.06
CA LEU A 5 -12.53 11.09 14.01
C LEU A 5 -13.00 12.47 13.50
N HIS A 6 -12.19 13.52 13.64
CA HIS A 6 -12.55 14.89 13.27
C HIS A 6 -12.02 15.35 11.91
N LYS A 7 -11.39 14.45 11.15
CA LYS A 7 -10.77 14.80 9.85
C LYS A 7 -11.66 14.34 8.71
N GLU A 8 -12.28 15.28 8.00
CA GLU A 8 -13.18 15.00 6.86
C GLU A 8 -12.51 14.18 5.74
N ASN A 9 -11.19 14.29 5.59
CA ASN A 9 -10.42 13.59 4.58
C ASN A 9 -9.91 12.21 5.04
N ILE A 10 -10.25 11.76 6.25
CA ILE A 10 -9.82 10.46 6.77
C ILE A 10 -11.04 9.62 7.12
N LYS A 11 -11.17 8.48 6.45
CA LYS A 11 -12.21 7.48 6.74
C LYS A 11 -11.61 6.40 7.62
N TYR A 12 -12.03 6.34 8.88
CA TYR A 12 -11.68 5.22 9.75
C TYR A 12 -12.63 4.03 9.45
N LEU A 13 -12.07 2.89 9.07
CA LEU A 13 -12.81 1.66 8.82
C LEU A 13 -12.90 0.83 10.11
N ALA A 14 -14.06 0.86 10.76
CA ALA A 14 -14.31 0.02 11.93
C ALA A 14 -14.35 -1.47 11.54
N GLY A 15 -13.90 -2.36 12.43
CA GLY A 15 -13.86 -3.81 12.19
C GLY A 15 -12.60 -4.31 11.49
N VAL A 16 -11.77 -3.44 10.92
CA VAL A 16 -10.46 -3.80 10.39
C VAL A 16 -9.41 -3.71 11.50
N ASN A 17 -8.80 -4.85 11.87
CA ASN A 17 -7.70 -4.92 12.81
C ASN A 17 -6.41 -5.30 12.05
N ALA A 18 -5.55 -4.32 11.79
CA ALA A 18 -4.25 -4.52 11.15
C ALA A 18 -3.24 -5.14 12.14
N SER A 19 -3.51 -6.37 12.59
CA SER A 19 -2.61 -7.11 13.48
C SER A 19 -1.43 -7.69 12.69
N ALA A 20 -0.22 -7.44 13.17
CA ALA A 20 0.99 -8.04 12.62
C ALA A 20 1.20 -9.51 13.07
N LYS A 21 0.32 -10.07 13.91
CA LYS A 21 0.51 -11.39 14.53
C LYS A 21 0.84 -12.50 13.52
N ASN A 22 0.20 -12.48 12.37
CA ASN A 22 0.38 -13.50 11.34
C ASN A 22 1.54 -13.20 10.37
N MET A 23 2.11 -12.00 10.42
CA MET A 23 3.24 -11.62 9.56
C MET A 23 4.58 -12.13 10.12
N GLY A 24 4.69 -12.30 11.45
CA GLY A 24 5.95 -12.64 12.12
C GLY A 24 6.58 -13.93 11.60
N GLU A 25 5.80 -15.02 11.53
CA GLU A 25 6.28 -16.33 11.07
C GLU A 25 6.80 -16.28 9.62
N ILE A 26 6.04 -15.64 8.72
CA ILE A 26 6.39 -15.52 7.30
C ILE A 26 7.66 -14.67 7.14
N SER A 27 7.76 -13.55 7.87
CA SER A 27 8.93 -12.67 7.83
C SER A 27 10.18 -13.32 8.40
N GLU A 28 10.06 -14.08 9.48
CA GLU A 28 11.18 -14.82 10.08
C GLU A 28 11.73 -15.87 9.10
N GLN A 29 10.86 -16.66 8.47
CA GLN A 29 11.31 -17.65 7.49
C GLN A 29 12.01 -17.02 6.29
N LYS A 30 11.45 -15.94 5.71
CA LYS A 30 12.11 -15.21 4.61
C LYS A 30 13.47 -14.65 5.04
N PHE A 31 13.57 -14.09 6.25
CA PHE A 31 14.82 -13.58 6.79
C PHE A 31 15.89 -14.67 6.92
N LEU A 32 15.55 -15.81 7.52
CA LEU A 32 16.47 -16.95 7.68
C LEU A 32 16.95 -17.50 6.33
N ASN A 33 16.06 -17.50 5.33
CA ASN A 33 16.37 -17.94 3.97
C ASN A 33 17.09 -16.88 3.12
N LYS A 34 17.33 -15.68 3.67
CA LYS A 34 17.84 -14.50 2.93
C LYS A 34 17.02 -14.15 1.69
N ASP A 35 15.72 -14.42 1.73
CA ASP A 35 14.76 -14.14 0.68
C ASP A 35 14.21 -12.72 0.82
N PHE A 36 14.92 -11.75 0.24
CA PHE A 36 14.58 -10.34 0.29
C PHE A 36 14.25 -9.81 -1.10
N GLU A 37 13.28 -8.91 -1.18
CA GLU A 37 12.89 -8.23 -2.42
C GLU A 37 13.83 -7.04 -2.69
N ASP A 38 14.17 -6.81 -3.97
CA ASP A 38 14.87 -5.61 -4.39
C ASP A 38 13.88 -4.45 -4.54
N VAL A 39 14.03 -3.42 -3.71
CA VAL A 39 13.15 -2.25 -3.70
C VAL A 39 13.13 -1.51 -5.04
N ALA A 40 14.22 -1.55 -5.82
CA ALA A 40 14.28 -0.88 -7.12
C ALA A 40 13.51 -1.63 -8.22
N LEU A 41 13.32 -2.94 -8.06
CA LEU A 41 12.64 -3.81 -9.02
C LEU A 41 11.26 -4.28 -8.55
N PHE A 42 10.92 -4.01 -7.30
CA PHE A 42 9.64 -4.39 -6.72
C PHE A 42 8.53 -3.45 -7.20
N GLU A 43 7.57 -4.01 -7.94
CA GLU A 43 6.29 -3.36 -8.22
C GLU A 43 5.27 -3.79 -7.15
N PRO A 44 4.84 -2.87 -6.27
CA PRO A 44 3.79 -3.18 -5.31
C PRO A 44 2.52 -3.60 -6.04
N PHE A 45 1.78 -4.54 -5.45
CA PHE A 45 0.43 -4.83 -5.92
C PHE A 45 -0.49 -3.65 -5.60
N TYR A 46 -0.56 -2.67 -6.50
CA TYR A 46 -1.44 -1.53 -6.39
C TYR A 46 -2.88 -2.00 -6.56
N LEU A 47 -3.67 -1.92 -5.49
CA LEU A 47 -5.12 -2.20 -5.49
C LEU A 47 -5.94 -1.18 -6.28
N LYS A 48 -5.29 -0.23 -6.96
CA LYS A 48 -5.92 0.73 -7.85
C LYS A 48 -5.23 0.65 -9.19
N ASP A 49 -6.02 0.43 -10.24
CA ASP A 49 -5.53 0.53 -11.61
C ASP A 49 -4.89 1.90 -11.85
N PHE A 50 -3.77 1.90 -12.57
CA PHE A 50 -3.15 3.15 -13.00
C PHE A 50 -4.13 3.91 -13.90
N ILE A 51 -4.69 5.01 -13.39
CA ILE A 51 -5.55 5.91 -14.19
C ILE A 51 -4.64 6.98 -14.79
N ALA A 52 -4.36 6.86 -16.10
CA ALA A 52 -3.58 7.87 -16.81
C ALA A 52 -4.30 9.23 -16.79
N GLY A 53 -3.57 10.30 -16.49
CA GLY A 53 -4.09 11.66 -16.60
C GLY A 53 -4.31 12.09 -18.05
N LYS A 54 -5.14 13.12 -18.29
CA LYS A 54 -5.30 13.69 -19.63
C LYS A 54 -3.93 14.20 -20.14
N PRO A 55 -3.48 13.78 -21.34
CA PRO A 55 -2.21 14.23 -21.89
C PRO A 55 -2.23 15.75 -22.09
N LYS A 56 -1.23 16.45 -21.56
CA LYS A 56 -1.01 17.89 -21.82
C LYS A 56 -0.04 18.09 -22.99
N VAL A 57 -0.17 17.29 -24.04
CA VAL A 57 0.63 17.49 -25.26
C VAL A 57 -0.05 18.59 -26.06
N LYS A 58 0.72 19.63 -26.42
CA LYS A 58 0.25 20.76 -27.22
C LYS A 58 -0.17 20.23 -28.60
N GLY A 59 -1.47 20.17 -28.90
CA GLY A 59 -1.98 19.81 -30.24
C GLY A 59 -2.93 18.62 -30.35
N LEU A 60 -3.44 18.07 -29.24
CA LEU A 60 -4.53 17.08 -29.25
C LEU A 60 -5.69 17.58 -28.38
N TYR A 61 -6.42 18.56 -28.89
CA TYR A 61 -7.81 18.85 -28.52
C TYR A 61 -8.66 18.73 -29.77
#